data_AF-A0A924RYX8-F1
#
_entry.id   AF-A0A924RYX8-F1
#
_cell.length_a   1.000
_cell.length_b   1.000
_cell.length_c   1.000
_cell.angle_alpha   90.00
_cell.angle_beta   90.00
_cell.angle_gamma   90.00
#
_symmetry.space_group_name_H-M   'P 1'
#
loop_
_entity.id
_entity.type
_entity.pdbx_description
1 polymer ?
#
loop_
_entity_poly.entity_id
_entity_poly.type
_entity_poly.pdbx_seq_one_letter_code
_entity_poly.pdbx_strand_id
1 'polypeptide(L)'
;MPEPTLSFPDRLKARFGERAIGVVQAHGETTMEVAPDHWIEVIRALRDEPEFGFELLVDVCGVDYLGYGDDEWDTSDVSSA
;
A
#
# COMPACT_ATOMS: atom_id res chain seq x y z
N MET A 1 -23.28 -21.63 11.78
CA MET A 1 -21.85 -21.63 11.42
C MET A 1 -21.59 -20.31 10.72
N PRO A 2 -20.83 -19.35 11.28
CA PRO A 2 -20.41 -18.23 10.47
C PRO A 2 -19.43 -18.79 9.43
N GLU A 3 -19.63 -18.44 8.16
CA GLU A 3 -18.67 -18.80 7.10
C GLU A 3 -17.29 -18.25 7.46
N PRO A 4 -16.20 -19.01 7.26
CA PRO A 4 -14.86 -18.46 7.41
C PRO A 4 -14.66 -17.46 6.26
N THR A 5 -15.04 -16.21 6.51
CA THR A 5 -14.85 -15.13 5.56
C THR A 5 -13.34 -14.83 5.55
N LEU A 6 -12.71 -14.92 4.39
CA LEU A 6 -11.31 -14.55 4.20
C LEU A 6 -11.03 -13.20 4.87
N SER A 7 -9.84 -13.04 5.46
CA SER A 7 -9.44 -11.75 6.00
C SER A 7 -9.44 -10.69 4.90
N PHE A 8 -9.59 -9.40 5.24
CA PHE A 8 -9.60 -8.34 4.22
C PHE A 8 -8.33 -8.35 3.34
N PRO A 9 -7.10 -8.50 3.89
CA PRO A 9 -5.89 -8.69 3.09
C PRO A 9 -5.97 -9.91 2.15
N ASP A 10 -6.54 -11.03 2.60
CA ASP A 10 -6.67 -12.23 1.77
C ASP A 10 -7.68 -12.05 0.63
N ARG A 11 -8.75 -11.27 0.85
CA ARG A 11 -9.71 -10.89 -0.18
C ARG A 11 -9.09 -10.00 -1.25
N LEU A 12 -8.26 -9.03 -0.85
CA LEU A 12 -7.48 -8.21 -1.78
C LEU A 12 -6.53 -9.08 -2.62
N LYS A 13 -5.77 -9.98 -1.97
CA LYS A 13 -4.86 -10.90 -2.66
C LYS A 13 -5.61 -11.80 -3.64
N ALA A 14 -6.74 -12.35 -3.22
CA ALA A 14 -7.58 -13.22 -4.07
C ALA A 14 -8.14 -12.47 -5.29
N ARG A 15 -8.58 -11.22 -5.13
CA ARG A 15 -9.16 -10.43 -6.22
C ARG A 15 -8.13 -9.87 -7.19
N PHE A 16 -7.01 -9.35 -6.68
CA PHE A 16 -6.08 -8.57 -7.48
C PHE A 16 -4.88 -9.38 -7.97
N GLY A 17 -4.52 -10.48 -7.28
CA GLY A 17 -3.46 -11.39 -7.69
C GLY A 17 -2.17 -10.64 -8.03
N GLU A 18 -1.62 -10.90 -9.22
CA GLU A 18 -0.39 -10.26 -9.71
C GLU A 18 -0.49 -8.74 -9.91
N ARG A 19 -1.71 -8.17 -9.96
CA ARG A 19 -1.88 -6.71 -10.04
C ARG A 19 -1.56 -6.01 -8.72
N ALA A 20 -1.67 -6.73 -7.60
CA ALA A 20 -1.23 -6.27 -6.30
C ALA A 20 0.21 -6.76 -6.07
N ILE A 21 1.18 -5.85 -6.18
CA ILE A 21 2.60 -6.13 -5.96
C ILE A 21 2.85 -6.57 -4.51
N GLY A 22 2.07 -6.02 -3.58
CA GLY A 22 2.13 -6.39 -2.18
C GLY A 22 0.83 -6.06 -1.45
N VAL A 23 0.48 -6.87 -0.45
CA VAL A 23 -0.57 -6.56 0.52
C VAL A 23 -0.02 -6.83 1.91
N VAL A 24 0.18 -5.76 2.67
CA VAL A 24 0.76 -5.79 4.01
C VAL A 24 -0.22 -5.24 5.02
N GLN A 25 -0.17 -5.78 6.24
CA GLN A 25 -0.89 -5.24 7.38
C GLN A 25 0.13 -4.78 8.42
N ALA A 26 0.08 -3.51 8.79
CA ALA A 26 0.96 -2.91 9.78
C ALA A 26 0.17 -1.87 10.57
N HIS A 27 0.41 -1.79 11.89
CA HIS A 27 -0.22 -0.80 12.77
C HIS A 27 -1.77 -0.74 12.72
N GLY A 28 -2.43 -1.84 12.34
CA GLY A 28 -3.89 -1.89 12.20
C GLY A 28 -4.41 -1.43 10.83
N GLU A 29 -3.53 -1.08 9.90
CA GLU A 29 -3.85 -0.61 8.55
C GLU A 29 -3.47 -1.64 7.50
N THR A 30 -4.23 -1.71 6.40
CA THR A 30 -3.93 -2.55 5.24
C THR A 30 -3.42 -1.68 4.11
N THR A 31 -2.20 -1.93 3.66
CA THR A 31 -1.61 -1.26 2.50
C THR A 31 -1.53 -2.25 1.35
N MET A 32 -2.03 -1.83 0.18
CA MET A 32 -1.89 -2.57 -1.08
C MET A 32 -1.04 -1.76 -2.04
N GLU A 33 0.08 -2.34 -2.46
CA GLU A 33 0.94 -1.80 -3.50
C GLU A 33 0.47 -2.31 -4.86
N VAL A 34 0.37 -1.43 -5.85
CA VAL A 34 -0.22 -1.70 -7.16
C VAL A 34 0.71 -1.16 -8.24
N ALA A 35 0.91 -1.91 -9.32
CA ALA A 35 1.68 -1.43 -10.46
C ALA A 35 0.99 -0.22 -11.11
N PRO A 36 1.73 0.80 -11.57
CA PRO A 36 1.15 2.00 -12.19
C PRO A 36 0.17 1.69 -13.33
N ASP A 37 0.47 0.67 -14.14
CA ASP A 37 -0.36 0.26 -15.27
C ASP A 37 -1.73 -0.31 -14.86
N HIS A 38 -1.88 -0.78 -13.61
CA HIS A 38 -3.10 -1.39 -13.09
C HIS A 38 -3.90 -0.47 -12.16
N TRP A 39 -3.37 0.70 -11.80
CA TRP A 39 -3.95 1.58 -10.78
C TRP A 39 -5.42 1.95 -11.06
N ILE A 40 -5.74 2.32 -12.31
CA ILE A 40 -7.11 2.72 -12.69
C ILE A 40 -8.09 1.55 -12.60
N GLU A 41 -7.66 0.35 -13.00
CA GLU A 41 -8.49 -0.87 -12.90
C GLU A 41 -8.77 -1.18 -11.42
N VAL A 42 -7.75 -1.12 -10.58
CA VAL A 42 -7.82 -1.47 -9.17
C VAL A 42 -8.71 -0.49 -8.40
N ILE A 43 -8.53 0.83 -8.57
CA ILE A 43 -9.37 1.80 -7.84
C ILE A 43 -10.84 1.74 -8.29
N ARG A 44 -11.11 1.43 -9.56
CA ARG A 44 -12.48 1.20 -10.03
C ARG A 44 -13.10 -0.02 -9.39
N ALA A 45 -12.37 -1.14 -9.32
CA ALA A 45 -12.85 -2.35 -8.65
C ALA A 45 -13.13 -2.09 -7.15
N LEU A 46 -12.21 -1.41 -6.45
CA LEU A 46 -12.39 -1.05 -5.04
C LEU A 46 -13.63 -0.18 -4.81
N ARG A 47 -13.98 0.70 -5.76
CA ARG A 47 -15.16 1.55 -5.68
C ARG A 47 -16.45 0.82 -6.07
N ASP A 48 -16.44 0.13 -7.21
CA ASP A 48 -17.65 -0.34 -7.90
C ASP A 48 -18.08 -1.76 -7.47
N GLU A 49 -17.16 -2.60 -7.00
CA GLU A 49 -17.49 -3.95 -6.59
C GLU A 49 -18.14 -3.94 -5.19
N PRO A 50 -19.33 -4.53 -5.02
CA PRO A 50 -20.05 -4.57 -3.73
C PRO A 50 -19.24 -5.23 -2.61
N GLU A 51 -18.26 -6.04 -2.97
CA GLU A 51 -17.33 -6.66 -2.02
C GLU A 51 -16.49 -5.60 -1.28
N PHE A 52 -16.10 -4.51 -1.94
CA PHE A 52 -15.21 -3.49 -1.38
C PHE A 52 -15.93 -2.18 -1.05
N GLY A 53 -16.69 -1.62 -2.01
CA GLY A 53 -17.57 -0.47 -1.80
C GLY A 53 -16.89 0.80 -1.28
N PHE A 54 -15.64 1.08 -1.66
CA PHE A 54 -14.94 2.31 -1.27
C PHE A 54 -15.46 3.52 -2.05
N GLU A 55 -16.50 4.17 -1.53
CA GLU A 55 -17.15 5.32 -2.18
C GLU A 55 -16.45 6.67 -1.95
N LEU A 56 -15.59 6.76 -0.92
CA LEU A 56 -14.91 7.99 -0.53
C LEU A 56 -13.39 7.89 -0.78
N LEU A 57 -12.89 8.75 -1.66
CA LEU A 57 -11.45 9.03 -1.77
C LEU A 57 -11.07 10.09 -0.73
N VAL A 58 -10.37 9.69 0.33
CA VAL A 58 -10.00 10.58 1.43
C VAL A 58 -8.88 11.54 1.02
N ASP A 59 -7.80 11.01 0.46
CA ASP A 59 -6.61 11.79 0.09
C ASP A 59 -5.83 11.13 -1.05
N VAL A 60 -5.03 11.92 -1.78
CA VAL A 60 -4.03 11.45 -2.73
C VAL A 60 -2.75 12.26 -2.49
N CYS A 61 -1.71 11.57 -2.07
CA CYS A 61 -0.42 12.18 -1.76
C CYS A 61 0.72 11.49 -2.52
N GLY A 62 1.85 12.20 -2.61
CA GLY A 62 3.10 11.68 -3.14
C GLY A 62 4.19 11.81 -2.10
N VAL A 63 5.09 10.82 -2.04
CA VAL A 63 6.27 10.83 -1.19
C VAL A 63 7.50 10.80 -2.10
N ASP A 64 8.39 11.77 -1.92
CA ASP A 64 9.68 11.80 -2.62
C ASP A 64 10.71 11.00 -1.81
N TYR A 65 11.24 9.95 -2.43
CA TYR A 65 12.24 9.06 -1.84
C TYR A 65 13.67 9.37 -2.30
N LEU A 66 13.92 10.48 -3.01
CA LEU A 66 15.21 10.78 -3.66
C LEU A 66 16.44 10.68 -2.73
N GLY A 67 16.32 11.04 -1.45
CA GLY A 67 17.38 10.90 -0.44
C GLY A 67 16.99 10.00 0.74
N TYR A 68 16.01 9.13 0.55
CA TYR A 68 15.53 8.28 1.64
C TYR A 68 16.54 7.18 1.96
N GLY A 69 17.05 7.20 3.20
CA GLY A 69 18.07 6.26 3.67
C GLY A 69 19.49 6.74 3.48
N ASP A 70 19.70 7.89 2.83
CA ASP A 70 21.00 8.55 2.77
C ASP A 70 21.29 9.24 4.11
N ASP A 71 22.48 9.00 4.65
CA ASP A 71 23.03 9.72 5.79
C ASP A 71 23.82 10.93 5.28
N GLU A 72 23.18 12.10 5.25
CA GLU A 72 23.79 13.34 4.74
C GLU A 72 24.99 13.84 5.57
N TRP A 73 25.27 13.21 6.72
CA TRP A 73 26.38 13.57 7.60
C TRP A 73 27.48 12.52 7.57
N ASP A 74 28.46 12.71 6.66
CA ASP A 74 29.74 12.02 6.75
C ASP A 74 30.49 12.51 8.00
N THR A 75 30.52 11.69 9.06
CA THR A 75 31.21 12.01 10.31
C THR A 75 32.69 11.62 10.29
N SER A 76 33.21 11.11 9.16
CA SER A 76 34.58 10.61 9.06
C SER A 76 35.65 11.61 9.49
N ASP A 77 35.37 12.91 9.37
CA ASP A 77 36.31 14.00 9.67
C ASP A 77 35.95 14.83 10.92
N VAL A 78 34.95 14.42 11.71
CA VAL A 78 34.58 15.15 12.94
C VAL A 78 35.41 14.64 14.13
N SER A 79 36.56 15.26 14.38
CA SER A 79 37.34 15.02 15.61
C SER A 79 36.69 15.71 16.80
N SER A 80 36.38 14.97 17.87
CA SER A 80 36.12 15.57 19.19
C SER A 80 37.44 16.13 19.75
N ALA A 81 37.42 17.39 20.20
CA ALA A 81 38.55 18.03 20.87
C ALA A 81 38.71 17.58 22.33
#